data_AF-A0A0R3TST6-F1
#
_entry.id   AF-A0A0R3TST6-F1
#
_cell.length_a   1.000
_cell.length_b   1.000
_cell.length_c   1.000
_cell.angle_alpha   90.00
_cell.angle_beta   90.00
_cell.angle_gamma   90.00
#
_symmetry.space_group_name_H-M   'P 1'
#
loop_
_entity.id
_entity.type
_entity.pdbx_description
1 polymer ?
#
loop_
_entity_poly.entity_id
_entity_poly.type
_entity_poly.pdbx_seq_one_letter_code
_entity_poly.pdbx_strand_id
1 'polypeptide(L)'
;MPKATSTRIIAGFWGFFTLIIISSYTANLAAFLTVERMQSPIEDVRDLAMQTKIQYGARSGGSSEAFFSKSNHSIYQRMWQFMSSHKGVMINNTTQAIERVKKGGYAYILESTMNEYYTQRDCDLTQIGNNLDSKGYGIGFPHG
;
A
#
# COMPACT_ATOMS: atom_id res chain seq x y z
N MET A 1 -28.19 -7.66 -48.17
CA MET A 1 -28.94 -8.72 -47.45
C MET A 1 -28.87 -10.01 -48.26
N PRO A 2 -28.41 -11.13 -47.69
CA PRO A 2 -28.33 -12.41 -48.42
C PRO A 2 -29.73 -12.90 -48.81
N LYS A 3 -29.90 -13.38 -50.05
CA LYS A 3 -31.20 -13.77 -50.61
C LYS A 3 -31.68 -15.18 -50.19
N ALA A 4 -30.82 -16.02 -49.61
CA ALA A 4 -31.16 -17.37 -49.17
C ALA A 4 -31.36 -17.46 -47.64
N THR A 5 -32.43 -18.14 -47.21
CA THR A 5 -32.80 -18.33 -45.78
C THR A 5 -31.72 -19.05 -44.98
N SER A 6 -31.04 -20.04 -45.57
CA SER A 6 -29.93 -20.77 -44.91
C SER A 6 -28.73 -19.86 -44.58
N THR A 7 -28.41 -18.90 -45.44
CA THR A 7 -27.32 -17.94 -45.22
C THR A 7 -27.65 -16.95 -44.10
N ARG A 8 -28.93 -16.67 -43.85
CA ARG A 8 -29.37 -15.81 -42.73
C ARG A 8 -29.16 -16.47 -41.37
N ILE A 9 -29.41 -17.79 -41.28
CA ILE A 9 -29.22 -18.55 -40.03
C ILE A 9 -27.73 -18.60 -39.67
N ILE A 10 -26.87 -18.87 -40.66
CA ILE A 10 -25.42 -18.88 -40.47
C ILE A 10 -24.89 -17.49 -40.09
N ALA A 11 -25.37 -16.43 -40.73
CA ALA A 11 -24.98 -15.06 -40.37
C ALA A 11 -25.46 -14.65 -38.97
N GLY A 12 -26.64 -15.13 -38.55
CA GLY A 12 -27.15 -14.91 -37.18
C GLY A 12 -26.32 -15.63 -36.13
N PHE A 13 -25.99 -16.90 -36.36
CA PHE A 13 -25.13 -17.67 -35.46
C PHE A 13 -23.72 -17.09 -35.39
N TRP A 14 -23.15 -16.71 -36.53
CA TRP A 14 -21.86 -16.04 -36.60
C TRP A 14 -21.85 -14.70 -35.87
N GLY A 15 -22.89 -13.87 -36.06
CA GLY A 15 -23.03 -12.60 -35.36
C GLY A 15 -23.21 -12.76 -33.85
N PHE A 16 -23.94 -13.79 -33.41
CA PHE A 16 -24.09 -14.09 -31.99
C PHE A 16 -22.77 -14.59 -31.37
N PHE A 17 -22.04 -15.44 -32.09
CA PHE A 17 -20.74 -15.95 -31.67
C PHE A 17 -19.70 -14.83 -31.55
N THR A 18 -19.62 -13.92 -32.52
CA THR A 18 -18.71 -12.77 -32.44
C THR A 18 -19.08 -11.82 -31.31
N LEU A 19 -20.37 -11.59 -31.04
CA LEU A 19 -20.83 -10.80 -29.89
C LEU A 19 -20.40 -11.41 -28.55
N ILE A 20 -20.49 -12.73 -28.39
CA ILE A 20 -20.02 -13.42 -27.17
C ILE A 20 -18.52 -13.24 -26.98
N ILE A 21 -17.73 -13.36 -28.04
CA ILE A 21 -16.27 -13.18 -27.99
C ILE A 21 -15.91 -11.74 -27.60
N ILE A 22 -16.52 -10.74 -28.24
CA ILE A 22 -16.27 -9.33 -27.94
C ILE A 22 -16.70 -9.02 -26.49
N SER A 23 -17.88 -9.46 -26.07
CA SER A 23 -18.36 -9.25 -24.71
C SER A 23 -17.45 -9.88 -23.66
N SER A 24 -16.96 -11.10 -23.89
CA SER A 24 -16.01 -11.78 -22.99
C SER A 24 -14.66 -11.05 -22.94
N TYR A 25 -14.17 -10.55 -24.08
CA TYR A 25 -12.93 -9.78 -24.14
C TYR A 25 -13.09 -8.42 -23.43
N THR A 26 -14.19 -7.70 -23.68
CA THR A 26 -14.50 -6.45 -22.99
C THR A 26 -14.68 -6.67 -21.49
N ALA A 27 -15.30 -7.76 -21.07
CA ALA A 27 -15.46 -8.11 -19.65
C ALA A 27 -14.12 -8.43 -18.99
N ASN A 28 -13.26 -9.22 -19.62
CA ASN A 28 -11.94 -9.55 -19.08
C ASN A 28 -11.03 -8.30 -19.02
N LEU A 29 -11.11 -7.43 -20.03
CA LEU A 29 -10.38 -6.16 -20.06
C LEU A 29 -10.87 -5.20 -18.97
N ALA A 30 -12.19 -5.06 -18.80
CA ALA A 30 -12.78 -4.25 -17.74
C ALA A 30 -12.46 -4.81 -16.34
N ALA A 31 -12.45 -6.13 -16.18
CA ALA A 31 -12.01 -6.79 -14.95
C ALA A 31 -10.55 -6.46 -14.64
N PHE A 32 -9.66 -6.51 -15.63
CA PHE A 32 -8.26 -6.11 -15.43
C PHE A 32 -8.11 -4.62 -15.06
N LEU A 33 -8.79 -3.73 -15.79
CA LEU A 33 -8.76 -2.28 -15.55
C LEU A 33 -9.34 -1.86 -14.19
N THR A 34 -10.26 -2.65 -13.64
CA THR A 34 -10.86 -2.39 -12.31
C THR A 34 -10.04 -3.02 -11.18
N VAL A 35 -9.36 -4.15 -11.42
CA VAL A 35 -8.44 -4.78 -10.46
C VAL A 35 -7.22 -3.91 -10.17
N GLU A 36 -6.69 -3.17 -11.15
CA GLU A 36 -5.54 -2.27 -10.91
C GLU A 36 -5.85 -1.08 -9.99
N ARG A 37 -7.14 -0.75 -9.75
CA ARG A 37 -7.51 0.48 -9.02
C ARG A 37 -8.02 0.31 -7.59
N MET A 38 -8.26 -0.90 -7.09
CA MET A 38 -8.98 -1.07 -5.81
C MET A 38 -8.39 -2.11 -4.85
N GLN A 39 -7.09 -2.41 -4.93
CA GLN A 39 -6.40 -3.09 -3.83
C GLN A 39 -5.13 -2.33 -3.50
N SER A 40 -5.14 -1.56 -2.41
CA SER A 40 -3.90 -1.30 -1.71
C SER A 40 -3.32 -2.68 -1.35
N PRO A 41 -2.13 -3.06 -1.83
CA PRO A 41 -1.57 -4.40 -1.58
C PRO A 41 -1.30 -4.67 -0.09
N ILE A 42 -1.46 -3.65 0.76
CA ILE A 42 -1.31 -3.71 2.21
C ILE A 42 -2.52 -2.99 2.83
N GLU A 43 -3.24 -3.68 3.70
CA GLU A 43 -4.30 -3.06 4.52
C GLU A 43 -3.84 -2.85 5.97
N ASP A 44 -2.97 -3.73 6.48
CA ASP A 44 -2.50 -3.69 7.86
C ASP A 44 -0.97 -3.88 7.98
N VAL A 45 -0.43 -3.46 9.13
CA VAL A 45 0.97 -3.63 9.52
C VAL A 45 1.36 -5.12 9.60
N ARG A 46 0.38 -5.99 9.83
CA ARG A 46 0.55 -7.45 9.76
C ARG A 46 0.96 -7.92 8.38
N ASP A 47 0.34 -7.40 7.33
CA ASP A 47 0.66 -7.77 5.96
C ASP A 47 2.08 -7.32 5.61
N LEU A 48 2.45 -6.11 6.05
CA LEU A 48 3.81 -5.57 5.94
C LEU A 48 4.87 -6.46 6.60
N ALA A 49 4.55 -7.02 7.78
CA ALA A 49 5.47 -7.90 8.52
C ALA A 49 5.59 -9.32 7.93
N MET A 50 4.58 -9.78 7.18
CA MET A 50 4.58 -11.08 6.52
C MET A 50 5.26 -11.04 5.14
N GLN A 51 5.12 -9.94 4.41
CA GLN A 51 5.71 -9.74 3.09
C GLN A 51 7.14 -9.18 3.16
N THR A 52 7.92 -9.38 2.10
CA THR A 52 9.32 -8.90 1.99
C THR A 52 9.57 -8.00 0.77
N LYS A 53 8.55 -7.76 -0.05
CA LYS A 53 8.64 -6.99 -1.31
C LYS A 53 8.77 -5.48 -1.06
N ILE A 54 8.05 -4.97 -0.06
CA ILE A 54 8.01 -3.56 0.32
C ILE A 54 8.86 -3.41 1.58
N GLN A 55 9.90 -2.59 1.49
CA GLN A 55 10.74 -2.28 2.64
C GLN A 55 9.98 -1.33 3.56
N TYR A 56 10.21 -1.40 4.87
CA TYR A 56 9.64 -0.46 5.82
C TYR A 56 10.67 0.00 6.83
N GLY A 57 10.49 1.21 7.36
CA GLY A 57 11.39 1.77 8.35
C GLY A 57 10.79 2.95 9.10
N ALA A 58 11.51 3.39 10.12
CA ALA A 58 11.16 4.53 10.95
C ALA A 58 12.28 5.56 10.97
N ARG A 59 12.05 6.70 11.64
CA ARG A 59 13.10 7.68 11.91
C ARG A 59 14.18 7.07 12.82
N SER A 60 15.43 7.13 12.38
CA SER A 60 16.58 6.69 13.20
C SER A 60 16.80 7.64 14.38
N GLY A 61 17.03 7.06 15.56
CA GLY A 61 17.04 7.72 16.86
C GLY A 61 15.65 8.18 17.36
N GLY A 62 14.58 7.76 16.69
CA GLY A 62 13.21 8.24 16.96
C GLY A 62 12.47 7.48 18.06
N SER A 63 11.37 8.07 18.54
CA SER A 63 10.42 7.44 19.47
C SER A 63 9.82 6.14 18.90
N SER A 64 9.53 6.12 17.60
CA SER A 64 9.01 4.96 16.88
C SER A 64 10.03 3.82 16.81
N GLU A 65 11.33 4.11 16.61
CA GLU A 65 12.38 3.10 16.63
C GLU A 65 12.48 2.43 18.01
N ALA A 66 12.53 3.24 19.07
CA ALA A 66 12.57 2.75 20.44
C ALA A 66 11.33 1.92 20.81
N PHE A 67 10.16 2.26 20.25
CA PHE A 67 8.93 1.49 20.43
C PHE A 67 9.05 0.08 19.86
N PHE A 68 9.51 -0.07 18.62
CA PHE A 68 9.67 -1.40 18.02
C PHE A 68 10.72 -2.24 18.75
N SER A 69 11.82 -1.62 19.19
CA SER A 69 12.88 -2.28 19.97
C SER A 69 12.40 -2.79 21.33
N LYS A 70 11.55 -2.02 22.04
CA LYS A 70 11.05 -2.38 23.38
C LYS A 70 9.71 -3.13 23.37
N SER A 71 9.11 -3.32 22.20
CA SER A 71 7.80 -3.97 22.09
C SER A 71 7.85 -5.44 22.52
N ASN A 72 6.81 -5.89 23.24
CA ASN A 72 6.66 -7.30 23.65
C ASN A 72 5.70 -8.09 22.74
N HIS A 73 5.31 -7.50 21.61
CA HIS A 73 4.39 -8.12 20.67
C HIS A 73 5.17 -8.82 19.56
N SER A 74 4.85 -10.08 19.27
CA SER A 74 5.62 -10.93 18.34
C SER A 74 5.76 -10.33 16.94
N ILE A 75 4.70 -9.69 16.43
CA ILE A 75 4.70 -9.03 15.11
C ILE A 75 5.66 -7.83 15.11
N TYR A 76 5.62 -6.99 16.14
CA TYR A 76 6.47 -5.79 16.24
C TYR A 76 7.94 -6.16 16.46
N GLN A 77 8.23 -7.23 17.20
CA GLN A 77 9.58 -7.77 17.35
C GLN A 77 10.13 -8.29 16.03
N ARG A 78 9.32 -8.99 15.23
CA ARG A 78 9.70 -9.42 13.89
C ARG A 78 9.97 -8.23 12.96
N MET A 79 9.15 -7.18 13.05
CA MET A 79 9.39 -5.93 12.32
C MET A 79 10.69 -5.26 12.74
N TRP A 80 10.96 -5.21 14.05
CA TRP A 80 12.22 -4.69 14.59
C TRP A 80 13.43 -5.47 14.06
N GLN A 81 13.38 -6.80 14.07
CA GLN A 81 14.45 -7.65 13.54
C GLN A 81 14.73 -7.34 12.06
N PHE A 82 13.68 -7.18 11.24
CA PHE A 82 13.82 -6.78 9.84
C PHE A 82 14.45 -5.40 9.67
N MET A 83 14.01 -4.40 10.45
CA MET A 83 14.54 -3.05 10.38
C MET A 83 15.99 -2.97 10.87
N SER A 84 16.32 -3.73 11.91
CA SER A 84 17.68 -3.81 12.46
C SER A 84 18.64 -4.55 11.53
N SER A 85 18.17 -5.60 10.83
CA SER A 85 19.00 -6.35 9.88
C SER A 85 19.29 -5.59 8.59
N HIS A 86 18.37 -4.72 8.13
CA HIS A 86 18.52 -3.97 6.89
C HIS A 86 19.06 -2.56 7.12
N LYS A 87 20.38 -2.39 6.96
CA LYS A 87 21.00 -1.06 7.01
C LYS A 87 20.46 -0.17 5.89
N GLY A 88 19.95 1.02 6.25
CA GLY A 88 19.45 2.01 5.30
C GLY A 88 17.93 2.04 5.12
N VAL A 89 17.16 1.21 5.82
CA VAL A 89 15.69 1.39 5.89
C VAL A 89 15.29 2.45 6.92
N MET A 90 16.10 2.66 7.95
CA MET A 90 15.91 3.76 8.89
C MET A 90 16.57 5.02 8.35
N ILE A 91 15.84 6.12 8.32
CA ILE A 91 16.28 7.38 7.72
C ILE A 91 16.23 8.47 8.79
N ASN A 92 17.30 9.25 8.93
CA ASN A 92 17.39 10.31 9.95
C ASN A 92 16.45 11.48 9.65
N ASN A 93 16.23 11.78 8.37
CA ASN A 93 15.44 12.93 7.93
C ASN A 93 14.08 12.50 7.35
N THR A 94 13.00 13.06 7.88
CA THR A 94 11.62 12.78 7.48
C THR A 94 11.37 13.14 6.02
N THR A 95 11.89 14.27 5.53
CA THR A 95 11.70 14.70 4.14
C THR A 95 12.30 13.72 3.15
N GLN A 96 13.52 13.23 3.43
CA GLN A 96 14.17 12.22 2.61
C GLN A 96 13.41 10.89 2.62
N ALA A 97 12.82 10.53 3.77
CA ALA A 97 11.98 9.34 3.86
C ALA A 97 10.72 9.47 2.99
N ILE A 98 10.06 10.63 3.01
CA ILE A 98 8.87 10.89 2.17
C ILE A 98 9.22 10.82 0.69
N GLU A 99 10.32 11.42 0.26
CA GLU A 99 10.78 11.30 -1.14
C GLU A 99 11.02 9.84 -1.54
N ARG A 100 11.52 9.00 -0.63
CA ARG A 100 11.69 7.56 -0.87
C ARG A 100 10.35 6.84 -0.95
N VAL A 101 9.39 7.18 -0.10
CA VAL A 101 8.02 6.63 -0.17
C VAL A 101 7.40 6.94 -1.53
N LYS A 102 7.55 8.18 -2.02
CA LYS A 102 7.05 8.60 -3.34
C LYS A 102 7.67 7.84 -4.51
N LYS A 103 8.94 7.42 -4.39
CA LYS A 103 9.61 6.57 -5.40
C LYS A 103 9.04 5.14 -5.43
N GLY A 104 8.26 4.76 -4.42
CA GLY A 104 7.63 3.44 -4.32
C GLY A 104 8.54 2.39 -3.68
N GLY A 105 7.93 1.25 -3.31
CA GLY A 105 8.64 0.10 -2.72
C GLY A 105 9.14 0.30 -1.28
N TYR A 106 8.77 1.42 -0.64
CA TYR A 106 9.14 1.73 0.74
C TYR A 106 7.96 2.33 1.52
N ALA A 107 7.68 1.80 2.70
CA ALA A 107 6.70 2.32 3.65
C ALA A 107 7.42 2.99 4.83
N TYR A 108 6.97 4.19 5.20
CA TYR A 108 7.57 4.94 6.30
C TYR A 108 6.63 4.99 7.49
N ILE A 109 7.15 4.66 8.67
CA ILE A 109 6.40 4.64 9.92
C ILE A 109 6.70 5.94 10.67
N LEU A 110 5.66 6.75 10.88
CA LEU A 110 5.72 8.04 11.55
C LEU A 110 4.55 8.21 12.54
N GLU A 111 4.62 9.26 13.36
CA GLU A 111 3.57 9.62 14.31
C GLU A 111 2.30 10.10 13.58
N SER A 112 1.12 9.84 14.16
CA SER A 112 -0.16 10.06 13.48
C SER A 112 -0.42 11.52 13.10
N THR A 113 -0.09 12.45 13.98
CA THR A 113 -0.16 13.90 13.73
C THR A 113 0.67 14.32 12.52
N MET A 114 1.88 13.76 12.42
CA MET A 114 2.79 14.05 11.33
C MET A 114 2.31 13.39 10.03
N ASN A 115 1.70 12.20 10.13
CA ASN A 115 1.11 11.51 8.99
C ASN A 115 -0.05 12.30 8.40
N GLU A 116 -1.00 12.69 9.24
CA GLU A 116 -2.13 13.54 8.85
C GLU A 116 -1.66 14.83 8.16
N TYR A 117 -0.65 15.49 8.75
CA TYR A 117 -0.07 16.71 8.19
C TYR A 117 0.47 16.54 6.77
N TYR A 118 1.20 15.45 6.50
CA TYR A 118 1.75 15.20 5.16
C TYR A 118 0.68 14.74 4.18
N THR A 119 -0.22 13.85 4.59
CA THR A 119 -1.32 13.37 3.72
C THR A 119 -2.30 14.48 3.34
N GLN A 120 -2.52 15.47 4.22
CA GLN A 120 -3.39 16.62 3.91
C GLN A 120 -2.78 17.56 2.85
N ARG A 121 -1.45 17.59 2.76
CA ARG A 121 -0.74 18.48 1.82
C ARG A 121 -0.36 17.80 0.53
N ASP A 122 -0.27 16.48 0.56
CA ASP A 122 0.32 15.68 -0.49
C ASP A 122 -0.60 14.48 -0.78
N CYS A 123 -1.41 14.63 -1.83
CA CYS A 123 -2.39 13.63 -2.22
C CYS A 123 -1.77 12.33 -2.75
N ASP A 124 -0.46 12.32 -3.03
CA ASP A 124 0.28 11.11 -3.43
C ASP A 124 0.57 10.19 -2.24
N LEU A 125 0.34 10.67 -1.00
CA LEU A 125 0.54 9.91 0.22
C LEU A 125 -0.80 9.40 0.75
N THR A 126 -0.80 8.18 1.28
CA THR A 126 -1.98 7.57 1.86
C THR A 126 -1.63 6.94 3.20
N GLN A 127 -2.48 7.14 4.20
CA GLN A 127 -2.39 6.44 5.47
C GLN A 127 -2.86 5.00 5.29
N ILE A 128 -2.06 4.05 5.75
CA ILE A 128 -2.40 2.62 5.76
C ILE A 128 -2.56 2.15 7.21
N GLY A 129 -3.67 1.47 7.50
CA GLY A 129 -3.97 0.93 8.82
C GLY A 129 -4.32 1.96 9.90
N ASN A 130 -4.40 1.46 11.13
CA ASN A 130 -4.70 2.25 12.34
C ASN A 130 -3.44 2.58 13.13
N ASN A 131 -3.56 3.51 14.09
CA ASN A 131 -2.48 3.85 15.01
C ASN A 131 -2.01 2.61 15.80
N LEU A 132 -0.69 2.43 15.88
CA LEU A 132 -0.07 1.28 16.57
C LEU A 132 0.05 1.49 18.08
N ASP A 133 0.05 2.74 18.52
CA ASP A 133 0.06 3.14 19.92
C ASP A 133 -0.76 4.43 20.14
N SER A 134 -0.96 4.77 21.40
CA SER A 134 -1.51 6.06 21.82
C SER A 134 -0.43 6.83 22.56
N LYS A 135 0.17 7.80 21.86
CA LYS A 135 1.21 8.70 22.38
C LYS A 135 0.74 10.15 22.29
N GLY A 136 1.27 10.98 23.19
CA GLY A 136 1.04 12.42 23.22
C GLY A 136 2.35 13.19 23.37
N TYR A 137 2.35 14.45 22.93
CA TYR A 137 3.46 15.36 23.14
C TYR A 137 3.39 16.01 24.53
N GLY A 138 4.54 16.13 25.20
CA GLY A 138 4.68 16.80 26.48
C GLY A 138 5.90 17.70 26.50
N ILE A 139 5.92 18.67 27.42
CA ILE A 139 7.04 19.60 27.62
C ILE A 139 7.88 19.08 28.80
N GLY A 140 9.14 18.72 28.53
CA GLY A 140 10.07 18.23 29.56
C GLY A 140 10.90 19.36 30.16
N PHE A 141 10.87 19.48 31.49
CA PHE A 141 11.76 20.34 32.26
C PHE A 141 12.91 19.51 32.86
N PRO A 142 14.09 20.10 33.15
CA PRO A 142 15.15 19.39 33.84
C PRO A 142 14.65 18.89 35.21
N HIS A 143 15.09 17.70 35.61
CA HIS A 143 14.86 17.21 36.97
C HIS A 143 15.54 18.15 37.96
N GLY A 144 14.74 18.82 38.78
CA GLY A 144 15.19 19.65 39.91
C GLY A 144 15.54 18.82 41.13
#